data_AF-A0A953FHS9-F1
#
_entry.id   AF-A0A953FHS9-F1
#
_cell.length_a   1.000
_cell.length_b   1.000
_cell.length_c   1.000
_cell.angle_alpha   90.00
_cell.angle_beta   90.00
_cell.angle_gamma   90.00
#
_symmetry.space_group_name_H-M   'P 1'
#
loop_
_entity.id
_entity.type
_entity.pdbx_description
1 polymer ?
#
loop_
_entity_poly.entity_id
_entity_poly.type
_entity_poly.pdbx_seq_one_letter_code
_entity_poly.pdbx_strand_id
1 'polypeptide(L)'
;MAEQPPVPGTPPASPRYKFRAIKVHSSDEWMADGTKKYRQVFDRYETTYLRVELSFFNKAFDEEDWTTSITLKCLSVNGSQSRELCTTTETVKVLKEDNIVYFRYSWGNDTPGGYWRKGNYLWEASIDGAKIGEGYFYIEDAGQAATSESLFFDIESIRLFEGDAKASSLPDKKYLSQFNKSQTRYVWGEFTLKNKNAVDYYAELFFNFYDDAGQPKGRSTRLLYIPANTVGTLYTTYPSWGSDEPAIWIDDSYTMEVVFLDRLIATVPFKVGDQFVEGAVAMVAGDQLLQPAATASGPRADQKLEDLLHESLAELNALTGLSQVKAEVNEMVKLVRYYQETGKNVLNKFSLHTVFTGNPGTGKTTVARILSRIYKGLGILEKGHLVEVDRQGLVAGYVGQTAIKTGEKITEAMGGILFIDEAYSLANESGSQHDFGGESIQVILKRMEDNRGKFGVIVAGYTDKMEEFINSNPGLRSRFDKYFYFEDYTPEEMFRIALSQFSKEECQPDDHASQHLRGYFAALYEKRDENFGNARTVRQVVAESVRNQNLRLASMKKEERTPAMIATVTLDDVREFVIREDSHGSHPIGFQVGGQ
;
A
#
# COMPACT_ATOMS: atom_id res chain seq x y z
N MET A 1 -4.23 -67.65 -45.55
CA MET A 1 -3.97 -66.24 -45.21
C MET A 1 -4.20 -66.12 -43.72
N ALA A 2 -3.14 -65.94 -42.93
CA ALA A 2 -3.23 -65.76 -41.49
C ALA A 2 -3.56 -64.29 -41.21
N GLU A 3 -4.59 -64.03 -40.39
CA GLU A 3 -4.96 -62.70 -39.91
C GLU A 3 -3.81 -62.09 -39.10
N GLN A 4 -3.45 -60.86 -39.43
CA GLN A 4 -2.49 -60.08 -38.65
C GLN A 4 -3.13 -59.65 -37.32
N PRO A 5 -2.37 -59.65 -36.22
CA PRO A 5 -2.87 -59.19 -34.93
C PRO A 5 -3.14 -57.67 -34.95
N PRO A 6 -4.09 -57.18 -34.13
CA PRO A 6 -4.44 -55.77 -34.10
C PRO A 6 -3.26 -54.91 -33.64
N VAL A 7 -3.07 -53.79 -34.34
CA VAL A 7 -2.06 -52.76 -34.02
C VAL A 7 -2.33 -52.22 -32.60
N PRO A 8 -1.31 -52.07 -31.74
CA PRO A 8 -1.48 -51.45 -30.44
C PRO A 8 -2.00 -50.02 -30.60
N GLY A 9 -3.12 -49.70 -29.95
CA GLY A 9 -3.69 -48.36 -29.94
C GLY A 9 -2.64 -47.32 -29.51
N THR A 10 -2.59 -46.21 -30.24
CA THR A 10 -1.79 -45.03 -29.93
C THR A 10 -1.97 -44.68 -28.45
N PRO A 11 -0.89 -44.48 -27.66
CA PRO A 11 -1.04 -44.03 -26.28
C PRO A 11 -1.85 -42.73 -26.25
N PRO A 12 -2.76 -42.54 -25.27
CA PRO A 12 -3.53 -41.31 -25.17
C PRO A 12 -2.56 -40.12 -25.14
N ALA A 13 -2.82 -39.13 -25.99
CA ALA A 13 -2.00 -37.92 -26.04
C ALA A 13 -1.89 -37.34 -24.62
N SER A 14 -0.67 -37.03 -24.20
CA SER A 14 -0.45 -36.41 -22.90
C SER A 14 -1.26 -35.12 -22.81
N PRO A 15 -1.96 -34.84 -21.69
CA PRO A 15 -2.72 -33.61 -21.54
C PRO A 15 -1.79 -32.39 -21.73
N ARG A 16 -2.33 -31.34 -22.36
CA ARG A 16 -1.64 -30.06 -22.63
C ARG A 16 -1.47 -29.18 -21.39
N TYR A 17 -1.88 -29.69 -20.23
CA TYR A 17 -1.80 -29.00 -18.96
C TYR A 17 -1.22 -29.91 -17.86
N LYS A 18 -0.77 -29.29 -16.77
CA LYS A 18 -0.50 -29.96 -15.49
C LYS A 18 -1.14 -29.15 -14.37
N PHE A 19 -2.05 -29.76 -13.61
CA PHE A 19 -2.68 -29.10 -12.45
C PHE A 19 -1.62 -28.54 -11.50
N ARG A 20 -1.84 -27.30 -11.03
CA ARG A 20 -0.96 -26.64 -10.07
C ARG A 20 -1.65 -26.49 -8.72
N ALA A 21 -2.78 -25.79 -8.67
CA ALA A 21 -3.53 -25.57 -7.43
C ALA A 21 -4.95 -25.10 -7.70
N ILE A 22 -5.83 -25.36 -6.74
CA ILE A 22 -7.12 -24.68 -6.59
C ILE A 22 -7.16 -24.06 -5.19
N LYS A 23 -7.40 -22.76 -5.11
CA LYS A 23 -7.34 -22.02 -3.84
C LYS A 23 -8.57 -21.16 -3.66
N VAL A 24 -8.99 -21.00 -2.41
CA VAL A 24 -10.18 -20.23 -2.03
C VAL A 24 -9.76 -18.99 -1.24
N HIS A 25 -10.44 -17.88 -1.47
CA HIS A 25 -10.27 -16.65 -0.68
C HIS A 25 -11.60 -15.87 -0.59
N SER A 26 -11.78 -15.13 0.50
CA SER A 26 -12.92 -14.21 0.70
C SER A 26 -12.54 -12.77 0.42
N SER A 27 -11.24 -12.46 0.40
CA SER A 27 -10.74 -11.12 0.05
C SER A 27 -11.24 -10.72 -1.32
N ASP A 28 -11.73 -9.49 -1.43
CA ASP A 28 -11.85 -8.83 -2.72
C ASP A 28 -10.45 -8.75 -3.33
N GLU A 29 -10.33 -8.78 -4.66
CA GLU A 29 -9.04 -8.60 -5.37
C GLU A 29 -8.38 -7.21 -5.13
N TRP A 30 -8.89 -6.48 -4.13
CA TRP A 30 -8.71 -5.08 -3.77
C TRP A 30 -8.19 -4.89 -2.34
N MET A 31 -7.39 -5.83 -1.81
CA MET A 31 -6.61 -5.59 -0.59
C MET A 31 -5.35 -4.76 -0.93
N ALA A 32 -4.96 -3.87 -0.02
CA ALA A 32 -4.02 -2.77 -0.25
C ALA A 32 -2.57 -3.15 -0.63
N ASP A 33 -2.23 -4.44 -0.63
CA ASP A 33 -0.92 -5.00 -1.01
C ASP A 33 -1.00 -5.90 -2.27
N GLY A 34 -2.18 -6.01 -2.90
CA GLY A 34 -2.40 -6.90 -4.04
C GLY A 34 -2.32 -8.39 -3.71
N THR A 35 -2.24 -8.78 -2.42
CA THR A 35 -2.12 -10.18 -2.02
C THR A 35 -3.49 -10.79 -1.72
N LYS A 36 -3.75 -11.94 -2.36
CA LYS A 36 -4.93 -12.75 -2.06
C LYS A 36 -4.72 -13.49 -0.76
N LYS A 37 -5.57 -13.23 0.24
CA LYS A 37 -5.59 -13.97 1.50
C LYS A 37 -6.27 -15.32 1.30
N TYR A 38 -5.55 -16.28 0.74
CA TYR A 38 -6.05 -17.64 0.62
C TYR A 38 -6.14 -18.30 1.99
N ARG A 39 -7.29 -18.91 2.27
CA ARG A 39 -7.57 -19.67 3.49
C ARG A 39 -8.61 -20.76 3.18
N GLN A 40 -8.65 -21.78 4.00
CA GLN A 40 -9.62 -22.86 3.94
C GLN A 40 -10.75 -22.68 4.94
N VAL A 41 -10.54 -21.98 6.06
CA VAL A 41 -11.56 -21.78 7.09
C VAL A 41 -12.04 -20.33 7.08
N PHE A 42 -13.35 -20.15 7.08
CA PHE A 42 -14.01 -18.84 7.05
C PHE A 42 -15.11 -18.79 8.10
N ASP A 43 -15.35 -17.64 8.71
CA ASP A 43 -16.57 -17.44 9.49
C ASP A 43 -17.72 -16.95 8.60
N ARG A 44 -18.93 -17.43 8.86
CA ARG A 44 -20.11 -17.07 8.05
C ARG A 44 -20.43 -15.57 8.10
N TYR A 45 -20.22 -14.88 9.22
CA TYR A 45 -20.62 -13.48 9.40
C TYR A 45 -19.59 -12.48 8.88
N GLU A 46 -18.38 -12.93 8.56
CA GLU A 46 -17.41 -12.18 7.77
C GLU A 46 -17.46 -12.50 6.27
N THR A 47 -18.20 -13.54 5.87
CA THR A 47 -18.19 -14.05 4.49
C THR A 47 -19.43 -13.63 3.71
N THR A 48 -19.21 -12.88 2.63
CA THR A 48 -20.21 -12.54 1.60
C THR A 48 -20.03 -13.42 0.37
N TYR A 49 -18.92 -13.20 -0.35
CA TYR A 49 -18.49 -13.97 -1.50
C TYR A 49 -17.25 -14.79 -1.19
N LEU A 50 -17.25 -16.02 -1.68
CA LEU A 50 -16.04 -16.83 -1.76
C LEU A 50 -15.61 -16.94 -3.22
N ARG A 51 -14.32 -16.73 -3.42
CA ARG A 51 -13.66 -16.74 -4.70
C ARG A 51 -12.77 -17.96 -4.77
N VAL A 52 -12.78 -18.61 -5.91
CA VAL A 52 -11.92 -19.74 -6.24
C VAL A 52 -11.00 -19.33 -7.37
N GLU A 53 -9.74 -19.72 -7.25
CA GLU A 53 -8.74 -19.58 -8.30
C GLU A 53 -8.15 -20.96 -8.60
N LEU A 54 -8.40 -21.43 -9.81
CA LEU A 54 -7.71 -22.55 -10.42
C LEU A 54 -6.44 -22.04 -11.09
N SER A 55 -5.35 -22.79 -10.94
CA SER A 55 -4.13 -22.61 -11.72
C SER A 55 -3.59 -23.93 -12.24
N PHE A 56 -3.03 -23.91 -13.45
CA PHE A 56 -2.35 -25.04 -14.07
C PHE A 56 -1.20 -24.56 -14.95
N PHE A 57 -0.18 -25.40 -15.09
CA PHE A 57 0.91 -25.16 -16.03
C PHE A 57 0.48 -25.49 -17.45
N ASN A 58 0.77 -24.59 -18.39
CA ASN A 58 0.62 -24.84 -19.82
C ASN A 58 1.81 -25.66 -20.31
N LYS A 59 1.55 -26.89 -20.77
CA LYS A 59 2.61 -27.76 -21.31
C LYS A 59 2.95 -27.47 -22.78
N ALA A 60 2.14 -26.66 -23.46
CA ALA A 60 2.41 -26.14 -24.80
C ALA A 60 2.96 -24.69 -24.75
N PHE A 61 3.53 -24.29 -23.61
CA PHE A 61 4.21 -23.01 -23.44
C PHE A 61 5.36 -22.88 -24.46
N ASP A 62 5.50 -21.71 -25.07
CA ASP A 62 6.39 -21.41 -26.21
C ASP A 62 6.13 -22.24 -27.50
N GLU A 63 5.15 -23.16 -27.52
CA GLU A 63 4.87 -24.02 -28.67
C GLU A 63 3.68 -23.50 -29.50
N GLU A 64 2.46 -23.55 -28.96
CA GLU A 64 1.25 -23.16 -29.70
C GLU A 64 0.08 -22.72 -28.80
N ASP A 65 -0.77 -21.83 -29.33
CA ASP A 65 -2.04 -21.48 -28.71
C ASP A 65 -3.00 -22.68 -28.77
N TRP A 66 -3.81 -22.86 -27.74
CA TRP A 66 -4.85 -23.89 -27.73
C TRP A 66 -6.08 -23.43 -26.94
N THR A 67 -7.18 -24.16 -27.10
CA THR A 67 -8.43 -23.88 -26.40
C THR A 67 -8.86 -25.06 -25.57
N THR A 68 -9.47 -24.80 -24.43
CA THR A 68 -9.98 -25.85 -23.54
C THR A 68 -11.20 -25.39 -22.78
N SER A 69 -12.06 -26.32 -22.38
CA SER A 69 -13.23 -26.03 -21.56
C SER A 69 -12.90 -26.22 -20.09
N ILE A 70 -13.01 -25.16 -19.29
CA ILE A 70 -12.79 -25.21 -17.84
C ILE A 70 -14.13 -25.17 -17.13
N THR A 71 -14.36 -26.12 -16.23
CA THR A 71 -15.55 -26.17 -15.36
C THR A 71 -15.12 -26.02 -13.90
N LEU A 72 -15.75 -25.09 -13.18
CA LEU A 72 -15.64 -24.98 -11.72
C LEU A 72 -17.01 -25.24 -11.08
N LYS A 73 -17.05 -26.18 -10.14
CA LYS A 73 -18.26 -26.59 -9.43
C LYS A 73 -18.08 -26.44 -7.93
N CYS A 74 -19.00 -25.76 -7.26
CA CYS A 74 -19.04 -25.68 -5.80
C CYS A 74 -20.08 -26.66 -5.26
N LEU A 75 -19.69 -27.44 -4.26
CA LEU A 75 -20.55 -28.40 -3.58
C LEU A 75 -20.56 -28.13 -2.06
N SER A 76 -21.71 -28.28 -1.43
CA SER A 76 -21.78 -28.53 0.02
C SER A 76 -21.60 -30.03 0.26
N VAL A 77 -20.81 -30.40 1.27
CA VAL A 77 -20.43 -31.77 1.58
C VAL A 77 -20.92 -32.14 2.98
N ASN A 78 -21.60 -33.28 3.10
CA ASN A 78 -22.02 -33.85 4.37
C ASN A 78 -21.75 -35.36 4.36
N GLY A 79 -20.62 -35.76 4.97
CA GLY A 79 -20.14 -37.14 4.90
C GLY A 79 -19.87 -37.56 3.45
N SER A 80 -20.51 -38.65 3.01
CA SER A 80 -20.43 -39.14 1.62
C SER A 80 -21.40 -38.46 0.64
N GLN A 81 -22.31 -37.62 1.15
CA GLN A 81 -23.28 -36.91 0.31
C GLN A 81 -22.72 -35.54 -0.07
N SER A 82 -22.94 -35.13 -1.32
CA SER A 82 -22.66 -33.79 -1.78
C SER A 82 -23.86 -33.22 -2.53
N ARG A 83 -24.03 -31.90 -2.44
CA ARG A 83 -25.06 -31.14 -3.16
C ARG A 83 -24.38 -29.99 -3.89
N GLU A 84 -24.63 -29.90 -5.19
CA GLU A 84 -24.17 -28.80 -6.01
C GLU A 84 -24.84 -27.48 -5.60
N LEU A 85 -24.03 -26.44 -5.42
CA LEU A 85 -24.47 -25.08 -5.09
C LEU A 85 -24.41 -24.16 -6.30
N CYS A 86 -23.34 -24.28 -7.09
CA CYS A 86 -23.16 -23.56 -8.34
C CYS A 86 -22.15 -24.28 -9.25
N THR A 87 -22.26 -24.01 -10.55
CA THR A 87 -21.32 -24.47 -11.56
C THR A 87 -21.14 -23.36 -12.60
N THR A 88 -19.91 -23.15 -13.04
CA THR A 88 -19.60 -22.37 -14.26
C THR A 88 -18.79 -23.24 -15.22
N THR A 89 -18.97 -23.03 -16.52
CA THR A 89 -18.16 -23.66 -17.56
C THR A 89 -17.87 -22.64 -18.64
N GLU A 90 -16.59 -22.44 -18.94
CA GLU A 90 -16.13 -21.47 -19.93
C GLU A 90 -15.07 -22.09 -20.84
N THR A 91 -15.15 -21.76 -22.14
CA THR A 91 -14.08 -22.07 -23.08
C THR A 91 -13.01 -21.01 -22.96
N VAL A 92 -11.80 -21.43 -22.59
CA VAL A 92 -10.64 -20.56 -22.38
C VAL A 92 -9.64 -20.78 -23.50
N LYS A 93 -9.16 -19.69 -24.08
CA LYS A 93 -8.00 -19.70 -24.98
C LYS A 93 -6.74 -19.58 -24.13
N VAL A 94 -5.89 -20.61 -24.17
CA VAL A 94 -4.57 -20.64 -23.54
C VAL A 94 -3.54 -20.18 -24.57
N LEU A 95 -2.86 -19.09 -24.26
CA LEU A 95 -1.82 -18.55 -25.14
C LEU A 95 -0.50 -19.30 -24.90
N LYS A 96 0.29 -19.48 -25.96
CA LYS A 96 1.62 -20.10 -25.82
C LYS A 96 2.57 -19.31 -24.89
N GLU A 97 2.30 -18.03 -24.65
CA GLU A 97 3.12 -17.18 -23.77
C GLU A 97 2.74 -17.29 -22.28
N ASP A 98 1.63 -17.97 -21.96
CA ASP A 98 1.18 -18.16 -20.59
C ASP A 98 1.75 -19.46 -20.03
N ASN A 99 2.87 -19.40 -19.29
CA ASN A 99 3.43 -20.57 -18.60
C ASN A 99 2.45 -21.14 -17.55
N ILE A 100 1.76 -20.25 -16.83
CA ILE A 100 0.75 -20.62 -15.84
C ILE A 100 -0.55 -19.89 -16.18
N VAL A 101 -1.60 -20.67 -16.39
CA VAL A 101 -2.94 -20.16 -16.65
C VAL A 101 -3.70 -20.09 -15.33
N TYR A 102 -4.44 -19.00 -15.13
CA TYR A 102 -5.33 -18.82 -13.99
C TYR A 102 -6.77 -18.69 -14.47
N PHE A 103 -7.68 -19.39 -13.80
CA PHE A 103 -9.12 -19.29 -14.03
C PHE A 103 -9.82 -19.02 -12.71
N ARG A 104 -10.67 -18.00 -12.67
CA ARG A 104 -11.24 -17.47 -11.43
C ARG A 104 -12.75 -17.44 -11.51
N TYR A 105 -13.39 -17.74 -10.38
CA TYR A 105 -14.83 -17.64 -10.25
C TYR A 105 -15.20 -17.24 -8.83
N SER A 106 -16.35 -16.60 -8.65
CA SER A 106 -16.82 -16.14 -7.35
C SER A 106 -18.27 -16.49 -7.15
N TRP A 107 -18.63 -16.87 -5.92
CA TRP A 107 -20.00 -17.21 -5.56
C TRP A 107 -20.34 -16.76 -4.14
N GLY A 108 -21.57 -16.27 -3.95
CA GLY A 108 -22.05 -15.77 -2.66
C GLY A 108 -23.15 -14.74 -2.83
N ASN A 109 -23.31 -13.88 -1.82
CA ASN A 109 -24.25 -12.76 -1.85
C ASN A 109 -23.72 -11.56 -1.05
N ASP A 110 -24.38 -10.41 -1.21
CA ASP A 110 -23.94 -9.14 -0.60
C ASP A 110 -24.18 -9.05 0.91
N THR A 111 -24.90 -9.99 1.50
CA THR A 111 -25.26 -9.96 2.93
C THR A 111 -24.39 -10.95 3.70
N PRO A 112 -23.50 -10.48 4.59
CA PRO A 112 -22.69 -11.36 5.43
C PRO A 112 -23.57 -12.33 6.23
N GLY A 113 -23.19 -13.61 6.26
CA GLY A 113 -23.98 -14.66 6.89
C GLY A 113 -25.31 -14.95 6.20
N GLY A 114 -25.57 -14.37 5.01
CA GLY A 114 -26.80 -14.53 4.25
C GLY A 114 -26.86 -15.84 3.48
N TYR A 115 -25.81 -16.15 2.71
CA TYR A 115 -25.74 -17.37 1.89
C TYR A 115 -25.02 -18.53 2.58
N TRP A 116 -23.75 -18.34 2.94
CA TRP A 116 -22.91 -19.39 3.51
C TRP A 116 -23.40 -19.78 4.92
N ARG A 117 -23.51 -21.08 5.14
CA ARG A 117 -23.93 -21.69 6.42
C ARG A 117 -22.80 -22.55 6.95
N LYS A 118 -22.75 -22.78 8.27
CA LYS A 118 -21.78 -23.70 8.86
C LYS A 118 -21.77 -25.03 8.10
N GLY A 119 -20.59 -25.50 7.72
CA GLY A 119 -20.44 -26.80 7.06
C GLY A 119 -19.18 -26.93 6.21
N ASN A 120 -19.06 -28.10 5.58
CA ASN A 120 -17.94 -28.43 4.72
C ASN A 120 -18.34 -28.19 3.27
N TYR A 121 -17.42 -27.65 2.49
CA TYR A 121 -17.65 -27.32 1.10
C TYR A 121 -16.43 -27.71 0.26
N LEU A 122 -16.66 -27.85 -1.04
CA LEU A 122 -15.67 -28.28 -2.00
C LEU A 122 -15.81 -27.50 -3.29
N TRP A 123 -14.71 -26.98 -3.79
CA TRP A 123 -14.58 -26.63 -5.20
C TRP A 123 -13.97 -27.79 -5.97
N GLU A 124 -14.59 -28.17 -7.08
CA GLU A 124 -14.09 -29.14 -8.03
C GLU A 124 -13.77 -28.43 -9.34
N ALA A 125 -12.58 -28.70 -9.88
CA ALA A 125 -12.13 -28.20 -11.17
C ALA A 125 -12.00 -29.33 -12.18
N SER A 126 -12.53 -29.11 -13.38
CA SER A 126 -12.42 -30.02 -14.52
C SER A 126 -11.94 -29.27 -15.76
N ILE A 127 -11.15 -29.94 -16.59
CA ILE A 127 -10.71 -29.46 -17.90
C ILE A 127 -11.16 -30.49 -18.94
N ASP A 128 -11.89 -30.04 -19.96
CA ASP A 128 -12.48 -30.88 -21.01
C ASP A 128 -13.29 -32.07 -20.45
N GLY A 129 -14.02 -31.82 -19.35
CA GLY A 129 -14.85 -32.81 -18.66
C GLY A 129 -14.10 -33.76 -17.72
N ALA A 130 -12.76 -33.76 -17.72
CA ALA A 130 -11.96 -34.55 -16.79
C ALA A 130 -11.68 -33.76 -15.51
N LYS A 131 -11.99 -34.32 -14.34
CA LYS A 131 -11.65 -33.73 -13.03
C LYS A 131 -10.14 -33.67 -12.86
N ILE A 132 -9.61 -32.49 -12.53
CA ILE A 132 -8.17 -32.24 -12.40
C ILE A 132 -7.73 -31.86 -10.99
N GLY A 133 -8.65 -31.41 -10.15
CA GLY A 133 -8.32 -30.98 -8.80
C GLY A 133 -9.56 -30.62 -7.99
N GLU A 134 -9.38 -30.59 -6.69
CA GLU A 134 -10.42 -30.22 -5.74
C GLU A 134 -9.82 -29.44 -4.57
N GLY A 135 -10.61 -28.52 -4.00
CA GLY A 135 -10.21 -27.65 -2.90
C GLY A 135 -11.30 -27.57 -1.84
N TYR A 136 -11.03 -28.16 -0.68
CA TYR A 136 -11.93 -28.08 0.46
C TYR A 136 -11.82 -26.74 1.17
N PHE A 137 -12.97 -26.23 1.60
CA PHE A 137 -13.08 -25.10 2.50
C PHE A 137 -14.24 -25.33 3.48
N TYR A 138 -14.18 -24.61 4.60
CA TYR A 138 -15.01 -24.83 5.77
C TYR A 138 -15.59 -23.48 6.19
N ILE A 139 -16.90 -23.47 6.43
CA ILE A 139 -17.58 -22.31 7.00
C ILE A 139 -17.87 -22.65 8.44
N GLU A 140 -17.37 -21.82 9.35
CA GLU A 140 -17.66 -21.87 10.78
C GLU A 140 -18.71 -20.82 11.15
N ASP A 141 -19.30 -21.02 12.33
CA ASP A 141 -20.28 -20.09 12.91
C ASP A 141 -19.75 -19.61 14.25
N ALA A 142 -19.01 -18.51 14.21
CA ALA A 142 -18.52 -17.83 15.40
C ALA A 142 -19.64 -17.08 16.12
N GLY A 143 -20.74 -16.72 15.45
CA GLY A 143 -21.76 -15.82 15.99
C GLY A 143 -21.54 -14.34 15.60
N GLN A 144 -22.63 -13.56 15.58
CA GLN A 144 -22.62 -12.15 15.13
C GLN A 144 -21.84 -11.20 16.06
N ALA A 145 -21.66 -11.58 17.33
CA ALA A 145 -21.07 -10.74 18.39
C ALA A 145 -19.57 -11.05 18.63
N ALA A 146 -18.85 -11.58 17.64
CA ALA A 146 -17.42 -11.85 17.74
C ALA A 146 -16.59 -10.55 17.73
N THR A 147 -16.75 -9.70 18.76
CA THR A 147 -16.18 -8.35 18.84
C THR A 147 -14.96 -8.21 19.75
N SER A 148 -14.46 -9.25 20.42
CA SER A 148 -13.14 -9.19 21.08
C SER A 148 -12.59 -10.53 21.56
N GLU A 149 -13.43 -11.43 22.08
CA GLU A 149 -12.97 -12.74 22.55
C GLU A 149 -13.02 -13.81 21.45
N SER A 150 -11.98 -14.64 21.31
CA SER A 150 -12.05 -15.85 20.48
C SER A 150 -13.13 -16.77 21.02
N LEU A 151 -14.21 -16.94 20.24
CA LEU A 151 -15.38 -17.73 20.65
C LEU A 151 -15.13 -19.25 20.57
N PHE A 152 -13.97 -19.68 20.07
CA PHE A 152 -13.67 -21.09 19.81
C PHE A 152 -12.74 -21.74 20.83
N PHE A 153 -11.67 -21.06 21.23
CA PHE A 153 -10.65 -21.63 22.11
C PHE A 153 -9.85 -20.54 22.84
N ASP A 154 -9.26 -20.93 23.97
CA ASP A 154 -8.22 -20.17 24.66
C ASP A 154 -6.84 -20.66 24.22
N ILE A 155 -5.84 -19.77 24.18
CA ILE A 155 -4.45 -20.16 23.94
C ILE A 155 -3.84 -20.57 25.28
N GLU A 156 -3.58 -21.85 25.45
CA GLU A 156 -3.04 -22.42 26.71
C GLU A 156 -1.53 -22.15 26.81
N SER A 157 -0.77 -22.38 25.75
CA SER A 157 0.66 -22.08 25.72
C SER A 157 1.21 -21.97 24.31
N ILE A 158 2.27 -21.17 24.17
CA ILE A 158 3.17 -21.20 23.01
C ILE A 158 4.59 -21.25 23.54
N ARG A 159 5.33 -22.30 23.18
CA ARG A 159 6.73 -22.48 23.57
C ARG A 159 7.59 -22.66 22.33
N LEU A 160 8.78 -22.09 22.31
CA LEU A 160 9.67 -22.20 21.16
C LEU A 160 10.82 -23.18 21.45
N PHE A 161 11.24 -23.93 20.45
CA PHE A 161 12.39 -24.84 20.55
C PHE A 161 13.10 -24.96 19.20
N GLU A 162 14.34 -25.43 19.21
CA GLU A 162 15.12 -25.72 18.01
C GLU A 162 15.00 -27.20 17.64
N GLY A 163 15.06 -27.50 16.34
CA GLY A 163 15.37 -28.84 15.87
C GLY A 163 15.35 -28.97 14.36
N ASP A 164 15.53 -30.19 13.85
CA ASP A 164 15.40 -30.50 12.41
C ASP A 164 13.94 -30.50 11.93
N ALA A 165 13.73 -30.81 10.65
CA ALA A 165 12.39 -30.93 10.05
C ALA A 165 11.46 -31.94 10.73
N LYS A 166 11.96 -32.82 11.61
CA LYS A 166 11.19 -33.84 12.35
C LYS A 166 11.09 -33.55 13.84
N ALA A 167 11.56 -32.38 14.30
CA ALA A 167 11.68 -32.08 15.72
C ALA A 167 10.34 -32.03 16.48
N SER A 168 9.21 -31.93 15.77
CA SER A 168 7.88 -32.03 16.37
C SER A 168 7.68 -33.31 17.20
N SER A 169 8.29 -34.43 16.80
CA SER A 169 8.16 -35.72 17.50
C SER A 169 9.18 -35.95 18.62
N LEU A 170 10.04 -34.98 18.93
CA LEU A 170 11.02 -35.15 20.01
C LEU A 170 10.31 -35.26 21.37
N PRO A 171 10.67 -36.27 22.21
CA PRO A 171 10.05 -36.46 23.52
C PRO A 171 10.50 -35.39 24.52
N ASP A 172 11.79 -35.02 24.49
CA ASP A 172 12.39 -34.04 25.38
C ASP A 172 12.75 -32.78 24.59
N LYS A 173 11.84 -31.80 24.58
CA LYS A 173 12.05 -30.51 23.92
C LYS A 173 12.70 -29.52 24.89
N LYS A 174 13.79 -28.89 24.46
CA LYS A 174 14.42 -27.78 25.18
C LYS A 174 13.82 -26.47 24.72
N TYR A 175 13.10 -25.80 25.61
CA TYR A 175 12.43 -24.55 25.27
C TYR A 175 13.36 -23.36 25.43
N LEU A 176 13.35 -22.50 24.40
CA LEU A 176 14.31 -21.43 24.21
C LEU A 176 13.60 -20.07 24.13
N SER A 177 14.18 -19.08 24.79
CA SER A 177 13.84 -17.66 24.60
C SER A 177 14.80 -16.96 23.64
N GLN A 178 16.00 -17.52 23.45
CA GLN A 178 16.97 -17.09 22.45
C GLN A 178 17.58 -18.28 21.71
N PHE A 179 17.75 -18.11 20.40
CA PHE A 179 18.29 -19.07 19.45
C PHE A 179 19.73 -18.72 19.05
N ASN A 180 20.54 -19.71 18.70
CA ASN A 180 21.89 -19.50 18.20
C ASN A 180 21.88 -19.35 16.67
N LYS A 181 22.33 -18.21 16.13
CA LYS A 181 22.30 -17.91 14.68
C LYS A 181 23.02 -18.96 13.81
N SER A 182 24.14 -19.49 14.28
CA SER A 182 24.98 -20.42 13.51
C SER A 182 24.55 -21.88 13.62
N GLN A 183 23.69 -22.22 14.59
CA GLN A 183 23.29 -23.60 14.87
C GLN A 183 21.80 -23.86 14.67
N THR A 184 20.97 -22.81 14.71
CA THR A 184 19.52 -22.94 14.56
C THR A 184 19.16 -23.31 13.14
N ARG A 185 18.47 -24.45 12.99
CA ARG A 185 17.89 -24.91 11.72
C ARG A 185 16.47 -24.38 11.56
N TYR A 186 15.59 -24.86 12.42
CA TYR A 186 14.20 -24.41 12.51
C TYR A 186 13.89 -23.87 13.88
N VAL A 187 13.17 -22.75 13.90
CA VAL A 187 12.44 -22.32 15.08
C VAL A 187 11.07 -22.98 15.03
N TRP A 188 10.85 -23.92 15.95
CA TRP A 188 9.57 -24.59 16.13
C TRP A 188 8.77 -23.91 17.22
N GLY A 189 7.46 -23.76 16.99
CA GLY A 189 6.48 -23.48 18.03
C GLY A 189 5.84 -24.78 18.49
N GLU A 190 5.60 -24.92 19.79
CA GLU A 190 4.62 -25.84 20.36
C GLU A 190 3.43 -25.00 20.79
N PHE A 191 2.40 -24.95 19.94
CA PHE A 191 1.18 -24.18 20.16
C PHE A 191 0.10 -25.11 20.73
N THR A 192 -0.40 -24.79 21.91
CA THR A 192 -1.47 -25.55 22.57
C THR A 192 -2.68 -24.65 22.78
N LEU A 193 -3.83 -25.07 22.27
CA LEU A 193 -5.12 -24.43 22.50
C LEU A 193 -5.99 -25.28 23.41
N LYS A 194 -6.87 -24.62 24.16
CA LYS A 194 -7.91 -25.24 24.98
C LYS A 194 -9.28 -24.95 24.38
N ASN A 195 -9.99 -25.99 23.97
CA ASN A 195 -11.29 -25.82 23.32
C ASN A 195 -12.32 -25.20 24.28
N LYS A 196 -13.06 -24.18 23.83
CA LYS A 196 -14.19 -23.55 24.55
C LYS A 196 -15.55 -23.88 23.92
N ASN A 197 -15.56 -24.32 22.66
CA ASN A 197 -16.79 -24.50 21.91
C ASN A 197 -17.32 -25.93 22.04
N ALA A 198 -18.61 -26.06 22.33
CA ALA A 198 -19.29 -27.35 22.45
C ALA A 198 -19.55 -28.00 21.10
N VAL A 199 -19.61 -27.21 20.03
CA VAL A 199 -19.81 -27.68 18.66
C VAL A 199 -18.44 -27.88 18.00
N ASP A 200 -18.37 -28.80 17.05
CA ASP A 200 -17.17 -29.05 16.25
C ASP A 200 -16.79 -27.82 15.42
N TYR A 201 -15.52 -27.69 15.05
CA TYR A 201 -15.05 -26.65 14.11
C TYR A 201 -13.66 -26.99 13.57
N TYR A 202 -13.32 -26.39 12.45
CA TYR A 202 -11.94 -26.32 11.96
C TYR A 202 -11.24 -25.06 12.45
N ALA A 203 -10.00 -25.22 12.90
CA ALA A 203 -9.10 -24.12 13.22
C ALA A 203 -7.94 -24.10 12.23
N GLU A 204 -7.98 -23.17 11.27
CA GLU A 204 -6.84 -22.88 10.41
C GLU A 204 -6.00 -21.76 11.02
N LEU A 205 -4.84 -22.15 11.53
CA LEU A 205 -3.90 -21.28 12.22
C LEU A 205 -2.74 -20.97 11.29
N PHE A 206 -2.44 -19.69 11.15
CA PHE A 206 -1.27 -19.21 10.42
C PHE A 206 -0.23 -18.69 11.40
N PHE A 207 1.01 -19.12 11.21
CA PHE A 207 2.16 -18.76 12.02
C PHE A 207 3.12 -18.00 11.12
N ASN A 208 3.12 -16.68 11.21
CA ASN A 208 3.94 -15.80 10.39
C ASN A 208 5.17 -15.37 11.18
N PHE A 209 6.34 -15.43 10.56
CA PHE A 209 7.62 -15.06 11.18
C PHE A 209 8.11 -13.77 10.57
N TYR A 210 8.50 -12.81 11.41
CA TYR A 210 9.05 -11.52 11.01
C TYR A 210 10.35 -11.22 11.75
N ASP A 211 11.22 -10.44 11.13
CA ASP A 211 12.36 -9.81 11.82
C ASP A 211 11.97 -8.49 12.51
N ASP A 212 12.93 -7.83 13.16
CA ASP A 212 12.71 -6.60 13.95
C ASP A 212 12.23 -5.43 13.09
N ALA A 213 12.64 -5.42 11.81
CA ALA A 213 12.17 -4.45 10.82
C ALA A 213 10.75 -4.74 10.31
N GLY A 214 10.12 -5.85 10.75
CA GLY A 214 8.81 -6.29 10.32
C GLY A 214 8.80 -6.94 8.94
N GLN A 215 9.96 -7.35 8.40
CA GLN A 215 10.00 -8.06 7.12
C GLN A 215 9.57 -9.52 7.30
N PRO A 216 8.70 -10.05 6.41
CA PRO A 216 8.26 -11.43 6.50
C PRO A 216 9.39 -12.40 6.16
N LYS A 217 9.71 -13.31 7.08
CA LYS A 217 10.69 -14.39 6.90
C LYS A 217 10.06 -15.64 6.36
N GLY A 218 8.86 -15.98 6.84
CA GLY A 218 8.12 -17.11 6.35
C GLY A 218 6.82 -17.37 7.09
N ARG A 219 6.12 -18.43 6.67
CA ARG A 219 4.81 -18.79 7.19
C ARG A 219 4.67 -20.30 7.31
N SER A 220 4.06 -20.75 8.39
CA SER A 220 3.57 -22.12 8.58
C SER A 220 2.06 -22.09 8.75
N THR A 221 1.35 -23.08 8.18
CA THR A 221 -0.10 -23.22 8.31
C THR A 221 -0.43 -24.54 9.00
N ARG A 222 -1.39 -24.53 9.92
CA ARG A 222 -1.91 -25.73 10.59
C ARG A 222 -3.43 -25.72 10.55
N LEU A 223 -4.02 -26.75 9.95
CA LEU A 223 -5.45 -27.00 9.98
C LEU A 223 -5.74 -28.07 11.01
N LEU A 224 -6.49 -27.71 12.05
CA LEU A 224 -6.92 -28.62 13.12
C LEU A 224 -8.43 -28.84 13.04
N TYR A 225 -8.88 -30.08 13.19
CA TYR A 225 -10.29 -30.38 13.42
C TYR A 225 -10.51 -30.60 14.91
N ILE A 226 -11.40 -29.79 15.50
CA ILE A 226 -11.78 -29.86 16.91
C ILE A 226 -13.16 -30.52 17.00
N PRO A 227 -13.26 -31.76 17.52
CA PRO A 227 -14.53 -32.47 17.61
C PRO A 227 -15.51 -31.82 18.59
N ALA A 228 -16.81 -31.97 18.34
CA ALA A 228 -17.86 -31.57 19.26
C ALA A 228 -17.72 -32.27 20.63
N ASN A 229 -18.24 -31.64 21.68
CA ASN A 229 -18.24 -32.15 23.06
C ASN A 229 -16.85 -32.39 23.66
N THR A 230 -15.84 -31.62 23.22
CA THR A 230 -14.47 -31.67 23.74
C THR A 230 -14.07 -30.40 24.50
N VAL A 231 -15.05 -29.66 25.02
CA VAL A 231 -14.80 -28.42 25.79
C VAL A 231 -13.82 -28.71 26.93
N GLY A 232 -12.79 -27.87 27.05
CA GLY A 232 -11.70 -28.01 28.01
C GLY A 232 -10.56 -28.95 27.58
N THR A 233 -10.70 -29.69 26.47
CA THR A 233 -9.62 -30.54 25.93
C THR A 233 -8.54 -29.69 25.28
N LEU A 234 -7.29 -30.11 25.46
CA LEU A 234 -6.10 -29.46 24.89
C LEU A 234 -5.75 -30.07 23.54
N TYR A 235 -5.43 -29.22 22.57
CA TYR A 235 -4.94 -29.61 21.25
C TYR A 235 -3.61 -28.91 20.97
N THR A 236 -2.60 -29.69 20.62
CA THR A 236 -1.24 -29.18 20.38
C THR A 236 -0.86 -29.36 18.91
N THR A 237 -0.23 -28.33 18.34
CA THR A 237 0.33 -28.36 17.00
C THR A 237 1.72 -27.73 16.96
N TYR A 238 2.51 -28.11 15.95
CA TYR A 238 3.92 -27.80 15.86
C TYR A 238 4.24 -27.02 14.58
N PRO A 239 3.96 -25.70 14.51
CA PRO A 239 4.41 -24.86 13.40
C PRO A 239 5.94 -24.67 13.44
N SER A 240 6.55 -24.44 12.29
CA SER A 240 7.97 -24.09 12.23
C SER A 240 8.31 -23.31 10.98
N TRP A 241 9.42 -22.58 11.05
CA TRP A 241 10.07 -22.02 9.89
C TRP A 241 11.58 -22.14 10.06
N GLY A 242 12.26 -22.43 8.95
CA GLY A 242 13.69 -22.68 8.96
C GLY A 242 14.19 -23.43 7.74
N SER A 243 15.38 -24.02 7.87
CA SER A 243 16.05 -24.85 6.86
C SER A 243 16.78 -26.00 7.55
N ASP A 244 16.98 -27.11 6.83
CA ASP A 244 17.80 -28.23 7.30
C ASP A 244 19.27 -27.82 7.46
N GLU A 245 19.71 -26.82 6.70
CA GLU A 245 21.02 -26.18 6.83
C GLU A 245 20.93 -24.99 7.80
N PRO A 246 21.78 -24.95 8.84
CA PRO A 246 21.82 -23.81 9.76
C PRO A 246 22.40 -22.55 9.08
N ALA A 247 22.34 -21.40 9.78
CA ALA A 247 22.87 -20.09 9.34
C ALA A 247 21.99 -19.27 8.38
N ILE A 248 20.70 -19.60 8.23
CA ILE A 248 19.72 -18.70 7.60
C ILE A 248 19.20 -17.61 8.56
N TRP A 249 19.48 -17.76 9.86
CA TRP A 249 19.12 -16.81 10.90
C TRP A 249 20.26 -15.84 11.14
N ILE A 250 19.94 -14.56 11.31
CA ILE A 250 20.93 -13.52 11.64
C ILE A 250 20.71 -13.03 13.06
N ASP A 251 21.70 -12.30 13.59
CA ASP A 251 21.60 -11.67 14.91
C ASP A 251 20.54 -10.57 14.87
N ASP A 252 19.37 -10.84 15.44
CA ASP A 252 18.21 -9.94 15.38
C ASP A 252 17.13 -10.33 16.41
N SER A 253 16.16 -9.44 16.59
CA SER A 253 14.88 -9.76 17.23
C SER A 253 13.89 -10.26 16.17
N TYR A 254 13.07 -11.23 16.55
CA TYR A 254 12.08 -11.82 15.67
C TYR A 254 10.75 -11.94 16.39
N THR A 255 9.66 -11.98 15.62
CA THR A 255 8.32 -12.21 16.13
C THR A 255 7.63 -13.32 15.35
N MET A 256 7.05 -14.28 16.06
CA MET A 256 6.07 -15.20 15.50
C MET A 256 4.66 -14.71 15.82
N GLU A 257 3.90 -14.36 14.79
CA GLU A 257 2.48 -14.01 14.87
C GLU A 257 1.61 -15.25 14.65
N VAL A 258 0.56 -15.40 15.45
CA VAL A 258 -0.47 -16.42 15.26
C VAL A 258 -1.75 -15.75 14.81
N VAL A 259 -2.25 -16.14 13.64
CA VAL A 259 -3.47 -15.58 13.03
C VAL A 259 -4.53 -16.67 12.87
N PHE A 260 -5.75 -16.35 13.24
CA PHE A 260 -6.94 -17.20 13.09
C PHE A 260 -8.11 -16.36 12.58
N LEU A 261 -8.82 -16.82 11.54
CA LEU A 261 -9.91 -16.07 10.90
C LEU A 261 -9.52 -14.62 10.56
N ASP A 262 -8.33 -14.44 9.96
CA ASP A 262 -7.71 -13.14 9.64
C ASP A 262 -7.48 -12.18 10.83
N ARG A 263 -7.58 -12.66 12.06
CA ARG A 263 -7.28 -11.88 13.28
C ARG A 263 -5.97 -12.35 13.90
N LEU A 264 -5.13 -11.41 14.29
CA LEU A 264 -3.97 -11.68 15.12
C LEU A 264 -4.45 -12.08 16.52
N ILE A 265 -4.16 -13.32 16.94
CA ILE A 265 -4.62 -13.89 18.21
C ILE A 265 -3.47 -14.11 19.22
N ALA A 266 -2.22 -14.17 18.75
CA ALA A 266 -1.04 -14.13 19.61
C ALA A 266 0.19 -13.56 18.89
N THR A 267 1.11 -12.99 19.66
CA THR A 267 2.48 -12.67 19.23
C THR A 267 3.48 -13.27 20.20
N VAL A 268 4.58 -13.78 19.65
CA VAL A 268 5.66 -14.42 20.41
C VAL A 268 7.00 -13.86 19.94
N PRO A 269 7.53 -12.81 20.60
CA PRO A 269 8.88 -12.36 20.36
C PRO A 269 9.92 -13.39 20.79
N PHE A 270 11.00 -13.50 20.03
CA PHE A 270 12.19 -14.28 20.38
C PHE A 270 13.44 -13.60 19.80
N LYS A 271 14.61 -13.94 20.35
CA LYS A 271 15.88 -13.42 19.87
C LYS A 271 16.69 -14.49 19.15
N VAL A 272 17.50 -14.08 18.20
CA VAL A 272 18.57 -14.90 17.66
C VAL A 272 19.88 -14.17 17.92
N GLY A 273 20.87 -14.86 18.48
CA GLY A 273 22.19 -14.31 18.78
C GLY A 273 23.28 -15.38 18.78
N ASP A 274 24.36 -15.17 19.53
CA ASP A 274 25.51 -16.09 19.56
C ASP A 274 25.33 -17.36 20.39
N GLN A 275 24.24 -17.48 21.16
CA GLN A 275 24.01 -18.58 22.11
C GLN A 275 22.54 -18.96 22.17
N PHE A 276 22.29 -20.22 22.53
CA PHE A 276 20.99 -20.68 22.98
C PHE A 276 20.75 -20.25 24.42
N VAL A 277 19.58 -19.67 24.71
CA VAL A 277 19.14 -19.37 26.07
C VAL A 277 17.84 -20.12 26.33
N GLU A 278 17.89 -21.07 27.27
CA GLU A 278 16.69 -21.78 27.72
C GLU A 278 15.78 -20.82 28.51
N GLY A 279 14.48 -20.87 28.25
CA GLY A 279 13.53 -20.01 28.92
C GLY A 279 12.17 -19.96 28.26
N ALA A 280 11.21 -19.42 28.99
CA ALA A 280 9.90 -19.10 28.45
C ALA A 280 9.98 -17.86 27.57
N VAL A 281 9.20 -17.86 26.50
CA VAL A 281 8.96 -16.67 25.67
C VAL A 281 7.81 -15.87 26.28
N ALA A 282 7.91 -14.54 26.21
CA ALA A 282 6.76 -13.69 26.50
C ALA A 282 5.73 -13.91 25.38
N MET A 283 4.51 -14.32 25.73
CA MET A 283 3.40 -14.45 24.80
C MET A 283 2.39 -13.35 25.11
N VAL A 284 2.01 -12.58 24.11
CA VAL A 284 0.87 -11.66 24.19
C VAL A 284 -0.27 -12.29 23.42
N ALA A 285 -1.38 -12.61 24.08
CA ALA A 285 -2.51 -13.34 23.50
C ALA A 285 -3.87 -12.72 23.86
N GLY A 286 -4.87 -12.99 23.00
CA GLY A 286 -6.27 -12.64 23.27
C GLY A 286 -6.49 -11.15 23.52
N ASP A 287 -7.29 -10.82 24.53
CA ASP A 287 -7.60 -9.44 24.90
C ASP A 287 -6.37 -8.63 25.29
N GLN A 288 -5.20 -9.20 25.59
CA GLN A 288 -3.98 -8.39 25.81
C GLN A 288 -3.41 -7.79 24.52
N LEU A 289 -3.84 -8.30 23.36
CA LEU A 289 -3.62 -7.65 22.05
C LEU A 289 -4.62 -6.50 21.80
N LEU A 290 -5.78 -6.52 22.48
CA LEU A 290 -6.85 -5.53 22.39
C LEU A 290 -6.86 -4.54 23.57
N GLN A 291 -6.24 -4.90 24.68
CA GLN A 291 -5.91 -4.04 25.80
C GLN A 291 -4.69 -3.24 25.37
N PRO A 292 -4.69 -1.93 25.55
CA PRO A 292 -3.48 -1.16 25.35
C PRO A 292 -2.40 -1.75 26.24
N ALA A 293 -1.33 -2.24 25.62
CA ALA A 293 -0.13 -2.67 26.33
C ALA A 293 0.32 -1.54 27.26
N ALA A 294 -0.05 -1.67 28.54
CA ALA A 294 0.67 -1.01 29.60
C ALA A 294 2.05 -1.65 29.63
N THR A 295 3.07 -0.80 29.46
CA THR A 295 4.49 -1.06 29.71
C THR A 295 5.24 -1.99 28.73
N ALA A 296 5.45 -1.50 27.51
CA ALA A 296 6.80 -1.35 26.94
C ALA A 296 6.73 -0.25 25.85
N SER A 297 7.68 0.66 25.88
CA SER A 297 7.67 2.00 25.27
C SER A 297 7.46 2.03 23.75
N GLY A 298 6.29 2.54 23.32
CA GLY A 298 6.02 3.08 21.99
C GLY A 298 4.60 3.66 21.91
N PRO A 299 4.33 4.81 21.24
CA PRO A 299 3.01 5.41 21.23
C PRO A 299 1.95 4.47 20.60
N ARG A 300 0.76 4.43 21.23
CA ARG A 300 -0.46 3.67 20.87
C ARG A 300 -0.83 3.91 19.40
N ALA A 301 -1.44 2.98 18.67
CA ALA A 301 -1.81 3.21 17.26
C ALA A 301 -2.70 4.46 17.05
N ASP A 302 -3.67 4.69 17.96
CA ASP A 302 -4.49 5.90 17.97
C ASP A 302 -3.68 7.16 18.35
N GLN A 303 -2.70 7.01 19.25
CA GLN A 303 -1.78 8.11 19.59
C GLN A 303 -0.86 8.42 18.41
N LYS A 304 -0.36 7.41 17.68
CA LYS A 304 0.45 7.59 16.47
C LYS A 304 -0.33 8.25 15.35
N LEU A 305 -1.63 7.95 15.20
CA LEU A 305 -2.52 8.59 14.24
C LEU A 305 -2.79 10.05 14.63
N GLU A 306 -3.03 10.30 15.92
CA GLU A 306 -3.24 11.65 16.45
C GLU A 306 -1.96 12.50 16.42
N ASP A 307 -0.81 11.89 16.73
CA ASP A 307 0.53 12.51 16.62
C ASP A 307 0.81 12.84 15.15
N LEU A 308 0.59 11.91 14.22
CA LEU A 308 0.72 12.15 12.79
C LEU A 308 -0.20 13.28 12.31
N LEU A 309 -1.44 13.32 12.78
CA LEU A 309 -2.38 14.38 12.45
C LEU A 309 -1.87 15.73 12.98
N HIS A 310 -1.44 15.78 14.23
CA HIS A 310 -0.93 16.99 14.87
C HIS A 310 0.33 17.50 14.18
N GLU A 311 1.29 16.62 13.90
CA GLU A 311 2.52 16.93 13.16
C GLU A 311 2.21 17.43 11.74
N SER A 312 1.32 16.76 11.02
CA SER A 312 0.97 17.14 9.64
C SER A 312 0.21 18.47 9.60
N LEU A 313 -0.65 18.75 10.58
CA LEU A 313 -1.31 20.05 10.71
C LEU A 313 -0.34 21.15 11.10
N ALA A 314 0.62 20.88 11.99
CA ALA A 314 1.68 21.82 12.33
C ALA A 314 2.54 22.14 11.10
N GLU A 315 2.90 21.13 10.31
CA GLU A 315 3.63 21.30 9.05
C GLU A 315 2.85 22.14 8.04
N LEU A 316 1.54 21.85 7.85
CA LEU A 316 0.68 22.65 6.98
C LEU A 316 0.62 24.11 7.44
N ASN A 317 0.45 24.35 8.73
CA ASN A 317 0.34 25.69 9.30
C ASN A 317 1.65 26.47 9.23
N ALA A 318 2.79 25.78 9.28
CA ALA A 318 4.13 26.36 9.14
C ALA A 318 4.47 26.79 7.70
N LEU A 319 3.81 26.22 6.68
CA LEU A 319 3.98 26.69 5.30
C LEU A 319 3.56 28.16 5.20
N THR A 320 4.34 28.96 4.47
CA THR A 320 4.00 30.37 4.22
C THR A 320 2.80 30.45 3.29
N GLY A 321 1.91 31.44 3.48
CA GLY A 321 0.69 31.61 2.69
C GLY A 321 -0.38 30.53 2.91
N LEU A 322 -1.12 30.20 1.85
CA LEU A 322 -2.10 29.09 1.78
C LEU A 322 -3.29 29.21 2.75
N SER A 323 -3.73 30.43 3.07
CA SER A 323 -4.78 30.70 4.05
C SER A 323 -6.09 29.94 3.76
N GLN A 324 -6.52 29.90 2.49
CA GLN A 324 -7.73 29.18 2.09
C GLN A 324 -7.60 27.66 2.30
N VAL A 325 -6.48 27.06 1.86
CA VAL A 325 -6.22 25.62 2.04
C VAL A 325 -6.19 25.27 3.52
N LYS A 326 -5.51 26.07 4.35
CA LYS A 326 -5.46 25.89 5.80
C LYS A 326 -6.85 25.96 6.43
N ALA A 327 -7.68 26.92 6.04
CA ALA A 327 -9.03 27.06 6.56
C ALA A 327 -9.89 25.83 6.26
N GLU A 328 -9.85 25.36 5.01
CA GLU A 328 -10.63 24.20 4.57
C GLU A 328 -10.17 22.89 5.24
N VAL A 329 -8.87 22.69 5.42
CA VAL A 329 -8.36 21.51 6.12
C VAL A 329 -8.79 21.52 7.58
N ASN A 330 -8.69 22.67 8.26
CA ASN A 330 -9.14 22.80 9.65
C ASN A 330 -10.65 22.58 9.80
N GLU A 331 -11.46 23.03 8.85
CA GLU A 331 -12.90 22.75 8.82
C GLU A 331 -13.18 21.25 8.67
N MET A 332 -12.48 20.57 7.76
CA MET A 332 -12.61 19.13 7.57
C MET A 332 -12.23 18.36 8.84
N VAL A 333 -11.13 18.72 9.51
CA VAL A 333 -10.71 18.10 10.78
C VAL A 333 -11.82 18.21 11.82
N LYS A 334 -12.43 19.40 11.98
CA LYS A 334 -13.55 19.60 12.92
C LYS A 334 -14.75 18.72 12.58
N LEU A 335 -15.13 18.66 11.32
CA LEU A 335 -16.30 17.89 10.88
C LEU A 335 -16.09 16.37 11.04
N VAL A 336 -14.89 15.88 10.73
CA VAL A 336 -14.52 14.47 10.91
C VAL A 336 -14.53 14.08 12.38
N ARG A 337 -13.94 14.89 13.27
CA ARG A 337 -13.99 14.66 14.72
C ARG A 337 -15.43 14.59 15.23
N TYR A 338 -16.28 15.53 14.82
CA TYR A 338 -17.69 15.51 15.16
C TYR A 338 -18.41 14.22 14.69
N TYR A 339 -18.10 13.72 13.49
CA TYR A 339 -18.65 12.45 13.01
C TYR A 339 -18.16 11.25 13.81
N GLN A 340 -16.87 11.20 14.17
CA GLN A 340 -16.31 10.16 15.03
C GLN A 340 -16.98 10.17 16.42
N GLU A 341 -17.11 11.34 17.05
CA GLU A 341 -17.75 11.52 18.36
C GLU A 341 -19.24 11.11 18.35
N THR A 342 -19.94 11.36 17.25
CA THR A 342 -21.36 11.03 17.11
C THR A 342 -21.61 9.62 16.55
N GLY A 343 -20.56 8.80 16.39
CA GLY A 343 -20.65 7.44 15.85
C GLY A 343 -21.10 7.38 14.38
N LYS A 344 -21.01 8.48 13.65
CA LYS A 344 -21.33 8.55 12.22
C LYS A 344 -20.15 8.03 11.40
N ASN A 345 -20.43 7.17 10.44
CA ASN A 345 -19.40 6.72 9.51
C ASN A 345 -18.84 7.92 8.72
N VAL A 346 -17.51 8.10 8.80
CA VAL A 346 -16.73 9.15 8.12
C VAL A 346 -16.40 8.73 6.68
N LEU A 347 -16.29 7.42 6.44
CA LEU A 347 -15.95 6.85 5.14
C LEU A 347 -17.03 7.20 4.11
N ASN A 348 -16.60 7.54 2.89
CA ASN A 348 -17.43 7.91 1.74
C ASN A 348 -18.27 9.19 1.86
N LYS A 349 -18.20 9.91 3.00
CA LYS A 349 -18.88 11.20 3.17
C LYS A 349 -18.12 12.39 2.62
N PHE A 350 -16.81 12.27 2.47
CA PHE A 350 -15.95 13.31 1.94
C PHE A 350 -15.53 12.95 0.52
N SER A 351 -15.69 13.89 -0.40
CA SER A 351 -15.03 13.82 -1.70
C SER A 351 -13.52 13.96 -1.47
N LEU A 352 -12.74 12.96 -1.87
CA LEU A 352 -11.27 12.95 -1.77
C LEU A 352 -10.60 13.41 -3.08
N HIS A 353 -11.41 13.74 -4.08
CA HIS A 353 -10.95 14.14 -5.39
C HIS A 353 -10.90 15.66 -5.46
N THR A 354 -9.71 16.22 -5.71
CA THR A 354 -9.49 17.67 -5.62
C THR A 354 -8.68 18.20 -6.80
N VAL A 355 -8.95 19.43 -7.21
CA VAL A 355 -8.22 20.15 -8.26
C VAL A 355 -7.30 21.18 -7.62
N PHE A 356 -6.01 21.13 -7.92
CA PHE A 356 -5.01 22.10 -7.46
C PHE A 356 -4.64 23.00 -8.63
N THR A 357 -4.89 24.30 -8.48
CA THR A 357 -4.61 25.30 -9.52
C THR A 357 -3.64 26.34 -9.01
N GLY A 358 -2.74 26.81 -9.86
CA GLY A 358 -1.83 27.92 -9.56
C GLY A 358 -0.47 27.75 -10.23
N ASN A 359 0.36 28.79 -10.13
CA ASN A 359 1.66 28.86 -10.79
C ASN A 359 2.69 27.84 -10.24
N PRO A 360 3.82 27.59 -10.93
CA PRO A 360 4.86 26.70 -10.46
C PRO A 360 5.47 27.21 -9.15
N GLY A 361 5.84 26.30 -8.26
CA GLY A 361 6.52 26.68 -7.01
C GLY A 361 5.62 27.31 -5.93
N THR A 362 4.30 27.21 -6.05
CA THR A 362 3.34 27.66 -5.02
C THR A 362 3.04 26.60 -3.94
N GLY A 363 3.64 25.41 -4.04
CA GLY A 363 3.56 24.37 -2.99
C GLY A 363 2.52 23.27 -3.20
N LYS A 364 1.92 23.15 -4.40
CA LYS A 364 0.91 22.12 -4.75
C LYS A 364 1.30 20.69 -4.30
N THR A 365 2.44 20.18 -4.76
CA THR A 365 2.92 18.83 -4.43
C THR A 365 3.21 18.66 -2.93
N THR A 366 3.79 19.69 -2.30
CA THR A 366 4.07 19.69 -0.85
C THR A 366 2.78 19.56 -0.05
N VAL A 367 1.75 20.34 -0.39
CA VAL A 367 0.44 20.27 0.26
C VAL A 367 -0.23 18.92 0.00
N ALA A 368 -0.16 18.36 -1.20
CA ALA A 368 -0.73 17.04 -1.50
C ALA A 368 -0.13 15.94 -0.58
N ARG A 369 1.18 15.99 -0.34
CA ARG A 369 1.89 15.06 0.56
C ARG A 369 1.52 15.24 2.04
N ILE A 370 1.24 16.48 2.45
CA ILE A 370 0.76 16.75 3.81
C ILE A 370 -0.68 16.26 3.97
N LEU A 371 -1.54 16.52 2.98
CA LEU A 371 -2.92 16.08 2.98
C LEU A 371 -3.07 14.55 3.02
N SER A 372 -2.22 13.80 2.31
CA SER A 372 -2.26 12.33 2.38
C SER A 372 -2.03 11.82 3.81
N ARG A 373 -1.12 12.44 4.55
CA ARG A 373 -0.85 12.14 5.97
C ARG A 373 -1.99 12.60 6.89
N ILE A 374 -2.57 13.78 6.64
CA ILE A 374 -3.73 14.28 7.38
C ILE A 374 -4.92 13.32 7.21
N TYR A 375 -5.22 12.88 5.99
CA TYR A 375 -6.31 11.94 5.73
C TYR A 375 -6.09 10.58 6.41
N LYS A 376 -4.83 10.13 6.51
CA LYS A 376 -4.49 8.97 7.34
C LYS A 376 -4.73 9.23 8.81
N GLY A 377 -4.21 10.33 9.35
CA GLY A 377 -4.40 10.71 10.76
C GLY A 377 -5.87 10.85 11.15
N LEU A 378 -6.72 11.27 10.21
CA LEU A 378 -8.18 11.34 10.38
C LEU A 378 -8.92 10.01 10.19
N GLY A 379 -8.22 8.93 9.81
CA GLY A 379 -8.82 7.62 9.51
C GLY A 379 -9.67 7.61 8.23
N ILE A 380 -9.50 8.58 7.33
CA ILE A 380 -10.18 8.66 6.03
C ILE A 380 -9.49 7.73 5.02
N LEU A 381 -8.15 7.64 5.08
CA LEU A 381 -7.32 6.79 4.23
C LEU A 381 -6.48 5.82 5.08
N GLU A 382 -6.21 4.64 4.56
CA GLU A 382 -5.52 3.57 5.30
C GLU A 382 -4.00 3.81 5.49
N LYS A 383 -3.31 4.27 4.45
CA LYS A 383 -1.83 4.27 4.37
C LYS A 383 -1.19 5.66 4.35
N GLY A 384 -1.86 6.65 3.77
CA GLY A 384 -1.45 8.07 3.78
C GLY A 384 -0.23 8.43 2.94
N HIS A 385 0.16 7.56 1.99
CA HIS A 385 1.22 7.84 1.02
C HIS A 385 0.69 8.62 -0.20
N LEU A 386 1.62 9.20 -0.95
CA LEU A 386 1.37 9.95 -2.18
C LEU A 386 2.06 9.22 -3.34
N VAL A 387 1.32 8.91 -4.39
CA VAL A 387 1.85 8.41 -5.67
C VAL A 387 1.80 9.56 -6.66
N GLU A 388 2.96 10.09 -7.00
CA GLU A 388 3.11 11.24 -7.90
C GLU A 388 3.40 10.75 -9.33
N VAL A 389 2.63 11.23 -10.29
CA VAL A 389 2.73 10.88 -11.71
C VAL A 389 2.47 12.10 -12.59
N ASP A 390 2.98 12.05 -13.81
CA ASP A 390 2.67 12.97 -14.90
C ASP A 390 2.06 12.18 -16.08
N ARG A 391 1.95 12.80 -17.27
CA ARG A 391 1.51 12.09 -18.48
C ARG A 391 2.36 10.87 -18.80
N GLN A 392 3.68 10.95 -18.65
CA GLN A 392 4.58 9.82 -18.96
C GLN A 392 4.38 8.67 -17.98
N GLY A 393 4.02 8.95 -16.73
CA GLY A 393 3.69 7.96 -15.72
C GLY A 393 2.41 7.18 -15.99
N LEU A 394 1.46 7.76 -16.75
CA LEU A 394 0.14 7.18 -16.97
C LEU A 394 -0.06 6.62 -18.39
N VAL A 395 0.51 7.29 -19.38
CA VAL A 395 0.32 6.96 -20.80
C VAL A 395 1.43 6.05 -21.29
N ALA A 396 1.09 4.99 -22.03
CA ALA A 396 2.04 4.09 -22.66
C ALA A 396 2.26 4.47 -24.13
N GLY A 397 3.40 4.07 -24.70
CA GLY A 397 3.73 4.35 -26.11
C GLY A 397 3.02 3.46 -27.13
N TYR A 398 2.34 2.39 -26.67
CA TYR A 398 1.69 1.39 -27.50
C TYR A 398 0.21 1.24 -27.16
N VAL A 399 -0.61 0.96 -28.18
CA VAL A 399 -2.07 0.80 -28.07
C VAL A 399 -2.43 -0.29 -27.06
N GLY A 400 -3.40 -0.01 -26.18
CA GLY A 400 -3.94 -0.96 -25.20
C GLY A 400 -3.11 -1.14 -23.92
N GLN A 401 -1.94 -0.52 -23.81
CA GLN A 401 -1.11 -0.58 -22.60
C GLN A 401 -1.40 0.55 -21.60
N THR A 402 -1.99 1.66 -22.06
CA THR A 402 -2.25 2.84 -21.22
C THR A 402 -3.24 2.53 -20.10
N ALA A 403 -4.29 1.76 -20.38
CA ALA A 403 -5.24 1.35 -19.35
C ALA A 403 -4.58 0.50 -18.24
N ILE A 404 -3.65 -0.39 -18.62
CA ILE A 404 -2.90 -1.23 -17.67
C ILE A 404 -2.01 -0.36 -16.80
N LYS A 405 -1.16 0.47 -17.42
CA LYS A 405 -0.22 1.36 -16.73
C LYS A 405 -0.91 2.34 -15.79
N THR A 406 -2.01 2.96 -16.25
CA THR A 406 -2.85 3.84 -15.43
C THR A 406 -3.47 3.05 -14.26
N GLY A 407 -3.96 1.84 -14.52
CA GLY A 407 -4.52 0.95 -13.49
C GLY A 407 -3.51 0.53 -12.42
N GLU A 408 -2.26 0.25 -12.80
CA GLU A 408 -1.16 -0.05 -11.88
C GLU A 408 -0.86 1.13 -10.96
N LYS A 409 -0.76 2.35 -11.50
CA LYS A 409 -0.56 3.57 -10.70
C LYS A 409 -1.70 3.87 -9.75
N ILE A 410 -2.95 3.63 -10.16
CA ILE A 410 -4.10 3.73 -9.25
C ILE A 410 -4.04 2.66 -8.16
N THR A 411 -3.61 1.45 -8.49
CA THR A 411 -3.46 0.36 -7.52
C THR A 411 -2.36 0.67 -6.50
N GLU A 412 -1.25 1.25 -6.94
CA GLU A 412 -0.17 1.77 -6.09
C GLU A 412 -0.70 2.85 -5.13
N ALA A 413 -1.62 3.71 -5.58
CA ALA A 413 -2.20 4.78 -4.78
C ALA A 413 -3.27 4.33 -3.77
N MET A 414 -3.61 3.04 -3.72
CA MET A 414 -4.69 2.54 -2.86
C MET A 414 -4.40 2.71 -1.37
N GLY A 415 -5.33 3.30 -0.63
CA GLY A 415 -5.13 3.73 0.76
C GLY A 415 -4.34 5.05 0.88
N GLY A 416 -4.00 5.70 -0.24
CA GLY A 416 -3.26 6.95 -0.33
C GLY A 416 -3.90 7.92 -1.32
N ILE A 417 -3.07 8.79 -1.92
CA ILE A 417 -3.49 9.76 -2.94
C ILE A 417 -2.69 9.54 -4.22
N LEU A 418 -3.38 9.49 -5.36
CA LEU A 418 -2.79 9.63 -6.69
C LEU A 418 -2.72 11.13 -7.03
N PHE A 419 -1.52 11.68 -7.16
CA PHE A 419 -1.29 13.05 -7.57
C PHE A 419 -0.81 13.09 -9.02
N ILE A 420 -1.58 13.75 -9.88
CA ILE A 420 -1.32 13.89 -11.31
C ILE A 420 -0.89 15.33 -11.56
N ASP A 421 0.40 15.54 -11.77
CA ASP A 421 0.92 16.85 -12.13
C ASP A 421 0.69 17.13 -13.62
N GLU A 422 0.47 18.41 -13.92
CA GLU A 422 0.11 18.91 -15.25
C GLU A 422 -0.99 18.07 -15.93
N ALA A 423 -2.05 17.75 -15.19
CA ALA A 423 -3.08 16.81 -15.62
C ALA A 423 -3.79 17.20 -16.93
N TYR A 424 -3.82 18.51 -17.25
CA TYR A 424 -4.32 19.03 -18.51
C TYR A 424 -3.59 18.44 -19.72
N SER A 425 -2.33 18.02 -19.56
CA SER A 425 -1.58 17.32 -20.61
C SER A 425 -2.20 15.98 -21.00
N LEU A 426 -3.08 15.38 -20.19
CA LEU A 426 -3.82 14.16 -20.53
C LEU A 426 -4.98 14.44 -21.49
N ALA A 427 -5.58 15.63 -21.43
CA ALA A 427 -6.60 16.05 -22.39
C ALA A 427 -5.92 16.46 -23.70
N ASN A 428 -6.43 15.96 -24.83
CA ASN A 428 -5.81 16.20 -26.13
C ASN A 428 -5.88 17.68 -26.52
N GLU A 429 -4.80 18.18 -27.14
CA GLU A 429 -4.92 19.25 -28.13
C GLU A 429 -5.63 18.69 -29.38
N SER A 430 -6.63 19.42 -29.86
CA SER A 430 -7.47 18.99 -30.98
C SER A 430 -6.63 18.70 -32.22
N GLY A 431 -6.47 17.42 -32.61
CA GLY A 431 -5.92 17.03 -33.92
C GLY A 431 -4.92 15.86 -33.99
N SER A 432 -4.51 15.24 -32.88
CA SER A 432 -3.60 14.08 -32.94
C SER A 432 -4.34 12.74 -33.04
N GLN A 433 -3.91 11.88 -33.97
CA GLN A 433 -4.58 10.63 -34.38
C GLN A 433 -4.43 9.46 -33.37
N HIS A 434 -3.88 9.72 -32.17
CA HIS A 434 -3.55 8.70 -31.16
C HIS A 434 -4.00 9.14 -29.75
N ASP A 435 -5.25 8.78 -29.41
CA ASP A 435 -5.97 9.17 -28.19
C ASP A 435 -5.62 8.34 -26.94
N PHE A 436 -4.34 8.25 -26.59
CA PHE A 436 -3.94 7.50 -25.39
C PHE A 436 -4.18 8.27 -24.09
N GLY A 437 -4.19 9.60 -24.13
CA GLY A 437 -4.48 10.44 -22.95
C GLY A 437 -5.94 10.33 -22.48
N GLY A 438 -6.88 10.29 -23.42
CA GLY A 438 -8.30 10.07 -23.13
C GLY A 438 -8.57 8.73 -22.46
N GLU A 439 -7.84 7.67 -22.86
CA GLU A 439 -7.92 6.34 -22.24
C GLU A 439 -7.54 6.37 -20.75
N SER A 440 -6.45 7.06 -20.38
CA SER A 440 -6.07 7.24 -18.97
C SER A 440 -7.16 7.95 -18.17
N ILE A 441 -7.75 9.02 -18.72
CA ILE A 441 -8.83 9.77 -18.07
C ILE A 441 -10.03 8.84 -17.80
N GLN A 442 -10.43 8.02 -18.76
CA GLN A 442 -11.54 7.09 -18.60
C GLN A 442 -11.27 6.06 -17.49
N VAL A 443 -10.05 5.51 -17.42
CA VAL A 443 -9.67 4.58 -16.36
C VAL A 443 -9.69 5.25 -14.99
N ILE A 444 -9.17 6.48 -14.87
CA ILE A 444 -9.20 7.26 -13.63
C ILE A 444 -10.65 7.49 -13.18
N LEU A 445 -11.51 8.01 -14.07
CA LEU A 445 -12.92 8.29 -13.77
C LEU A 445 -13.69 7.03 -13.33
N LYS A 446 -13.45 5.90 -13.99
CA LYS A 446 -14.05 4.62 -13.63
C LYS A 446 -13.59 4.19 -12.24
N ARG A 447 -12.30 4.26 -11.94
CA ARG A 447 -11.74 3.83 -10.64
C ARG A 447 -12.14 4.74 -9.49
N MET A 448 -12.31 6.04 -9.73
CA MET A 448 -12.87 6.99 -8.75
C MET A 448 -14.30 6.60 -8.33
N GLU A 449 -15.09 6.05 -9.26
CA GLU A 449 -16.44 5.56 -8.96
C GLU A 449 -16.42 4.21 -8.24
N ASP A 450 -15.75 3.22 -8.84
CA ASP A 450 -15.75 1.82 -8.38
C ASP A 450 -15.16 1.69 -6.96
N ASN A 451 -14.25 2.60 -6.57
CA ASN A 451 -13.44 2.48 -5.34
C ASN A 451 -13.48 3.76 -4.50
N ARG A 452 -14.65 4.40 -4.50
CA ARG A 452 -14.91 5.58 -3.69
C ARG A 452 -14.48 5.36 -2.23
N GLY A 453 -13.76 6.34 -1.70
CA GLY A 453 -13.23 6.33 -0.33
C GLY A 453 -12.04 5.41 -0.08
N LYS A 454 -11.59 4.62 -1.06
CA LYS A 454 -10.39 3.79 -0.91
C LYS A 454 -9.09 4.53 -1.26
N PHE A 455 -9.17 5.59 -2.07
CA PHE A 455 -8.04 6.46 -2.43
C PHE A 455 -8.52 7.87 -2.82
N GLY A 456 -7.63 8.85 -2.75
CA GLY A 456 -7.85 10.20 -3.28
C GLY A 456 -7.20 10.41 -4.65
N VAL A 457 -7.74 11.35 -5.43
CA VAL A 457 -7.11 11.79 -6.69
C VAL A 457 -6.95 13.30 -6.64
N ILE A 458 -5.72 13.79 -6.79
CA ILE A 458 -5.44 15.21 -6.91
C ILE A 458 -4.91 15.46 -8.32
N VAL A 459 -5.58 16.31 -9.08
CA VAL A 459 -5.11 16.79 -10.38
C VAL A 459 -4.57 18.21 -10.21
N ALA A 460 -3.36 18.46 -10.71
CA ALA A 460 -2.68 19.74 -10.55
C ALA A 460 -2.28 20.35 -11.89
N GLY A 461 -2.21 21.69 -11.94
CA GLY A 461 -1.73 22.42 -13.11
C GLY A 461 -1.91 23.93 -13.02
N TYR A 462 -1.62 24.62 -14.14
CA TYR A 462 -1.91 26.05 -14.30
C TYR A 462 -3.42 26.30 -14.30
N THR A 463 -3.84 27.42 -13.73
CA THR A 463 -5.26 27.75 -13.51
C THR A 463 -6.09 27.62 -14.77
N ASP A 464 -5.71 28.33 -15.84
CA ASP A 464 -6.49 28.38 -17.09
C ASP A 464 -6.53 27.01 -17.78
N LYS A 465 -5.40 26.30 -17.80
CA LYS A 465 -5.29 24.95 -18.38
C LYS A 465 -6.11 23.91 -17.61
N MET A 466 -6.17 24.03 -16.29
CA MET A 466 -7.00 23.14 -15.47
C MET A 466 -8.48 23.43 -15.64
N GLU A 467 -8.89 24.68 -15.85
CA GLU A 467 -10.27 25.01 -16.19
C GLU A 467 -10.68 24.39 -17.54
N GLU A 468 -9.83 24.48 -18.56
CA GLU A 468 -10.03 23.80 -19.84
C GLU A 468 -10.12 22.28 -19.66
N PHE A 469 -9.19 21.69 -18.91
CA PHE A 469 -9.15 20.26 -18.63
C PHE A 469 -10.43 19.74 -17.96
N ILE A 470 -10.88 20.39 -16.89
CA ILE A 470 -12.07 19.98 -16.16
C ILE A 470 -13.33 20.11 -17.04
N ASN A 471 -13.41 21.15 -17.87
CA ASN A 471 -14.53 21.35 -18.77
C ASN A 471 -14.49 20.47 -20.03
N SER A 472 -13.35 19.82 -20.33
CA SER A 472 -13.20 18.92 -21.48
C SER A 472 -14.06 17.65 -21.39
N ASN A 473 -14.44 17.23 -20.17
CA ASN A 473 -15.23 16.02 -19.96
C ASN A 473 -16.22 16.22 -18.78
N PRO A 474 -17.54 16.06 -19.00
CA PRO A 474 -18.54 16.19 -17.93
C PRO A 474 -18.29 15.28 -16.72
N GLY A 475 -17.68 14.11 -16.92
CA GLY A 475 -17.32 13.18 -15.85
C GLY A 475 -16.19 13.67 -14.94
N LEU A 476 -15.27 14.49 -15.44
CA LEU A 476 -14.26 15.18 -14.63
C LEU A 476 -14.95 16.19 -13.74
N ARG A 477 -15.75 17.09 -14.33
CA ARG A 477 -16.50 18.12 -13.60
C ARG A 477 -17.43 17.55 -12.53
N SER A 478 -18.04 16.39 -12.76
CA SER A 478 -18.94 15.77 -11.78
C SER A 478 -18.22 15.14 -10.58
N ARG A 479 -16.97 14.68 -10.75
CA ARG A 479 -16.21 13.96 -9.70
C ARG A 479 -15.20 14.86 -8.98
N PHE A 480 -14.76 15.93 -9.63
CA PHE A 480 -13.90 16.97 -9.07
C PHE A 480 -14.74 18.18 -8.67
N ASP A 481 -15.34 18.11 -7.50
CA ASP A 481 -16.20 19.14 -6.91
C ASP A 481 -15.45 20.10 -5.98
N LYS A 482 -14.17 19.83 -5.71
CA LYS A 482 -13.33 20.60 -4.78
C LYS A 482 -12.12 21.22 -5.48
N TYR A 483 -11.89 22.52 -5.25
CA TYR A 483 -10.85 23.31 -5.90
C TYR A 483 -10.01 24.05 -4.87
N PHE A 484 -8.69 23.92 -4.96
CA PHE A 484 -7.73 24.72 -4.21
C PHE A 484 -6.96 25.62 -5.17
N TYR A 485 -7.04 26.93 -4.89
CA TYR A 485 -6.27 27.94 -5.59
C TYR A 485 -5.01 28.28 -4.80
N PHE A 486 -3.86 28.09 -5.44
CA PHE A 486 -2.54 28.35 -4.88
C PHE A 486 -2.02 29.66 -5.45
N GLU A 487 -2.24 30.73 -4.68
CA GLU A 487 -1.80 32.09 -4.99
C GLU A 487 -0.27 32.20 -5.06
N ASP A 488 0.19 33.16 -5.86
CA ASP A 488 1.60 33.55 -5.87
C ASP A 488 2.01 34.12 -4.51
N TYR A 489 3.23 33.81 -4.08
CA TYR A 489 3.77 34.37 -2.85
C TYR A 489 3.97 35.86 -2.96
N THR A 490 3.48 36.60 -1.97
CA THR A 490 3.79 38.04 -1.83
C THR A 490 5.30 38.26 -1.61
N PRO A 491 5.84 39.46 -1.87
CA PRO A 491 7.26 39.77 -1.63
C PRO A 491 7.73 39.42 -0.21
N GLU A 492 6.90 39.70 0.80
CA GLU A 492 7.15 39.37 2.20
C GLU A 492 7.17 37.87 2.47
N GLU A 493 6.37 37.10 1.75
CA GLU A 493 6.34 35.65 1.84
C GLU A 493 7.53 35.01 1.12
N MET A 494 7.88 35.51 -0.07
CA MET A 494 9.11 35.12 -0.78
C MET A 494 10.35 35.38 0.07
N PHE A 495 10.43 36.54 0.72
CA PHE A 495 11.54 36.86 1.62
C PHE A 495 11.57 35.94 2.85
N ARG A 496 10.41 35.61 3.45
CA ARG A 496 10.33 34.62 4.54
C ARG A 496 10.82 33.24 4.09
N ILE A 497 10.45 32.82 2.88
CA ILE A 497 10.94 31.57 2.28
C ILE A 497 12.46 31.64 2.10
N ALA A 498 13.00 32.78 1.65
CA ALA A 498 14.44 32.97 1.47
C ALA A 498 15.20 32.81 2.80
N LEU A 499 14.74 33.46 3.88
CA LEU A 499 15.32 33.34 5.22
C LEU A 499 15.33 31.90 5.73
N SER A 500 14.23 31.16 5.51
CA SER A 500 14.16 29.74 5.87
C SER A 500 15.18 28.89 5.11
N GLN A 501 15.45 29.22 3.84
CA GLN A 501 16.46 28.52 3.04
C GLN A 501 17.88 28.90 3.44
N PHE A 502 18.18 30.18 3.66
CA PHE A 502 19.48 30.61 4.20
C PHE A 502 19.79 29.93 5.55
N SER A 503 18.79 29.81 6.43
CA SER A 503 18.96 29.11 7.70
C SER A 503 19.35 27.63 7.56
N LYS A 504 18.96 26.96 6.47
CA LYS A 504 19.36 25.56 6.20
C LYS A 504 20.80 25.47 5.72
N GLU A 505 21.31 26.53 5.11
CA GLU A 505 22.71 26.70 4.69
C GLU A 505 23.57 27.32 5.82
N GLU A 506 23.06 27.34 7.05
CA GLU A 506 23.75 27.86 8.24
C GLU A 506 24.23 29.33 8.12
N CYS A 507 23.58 30.12 7.26
CA CYS A 507 23.88 31.54 7.05
C CYS A 507 22.63 32.42 7.09
N GLN A 508 22.81 33.74 7.19
CA GLN A 508 21.75 34.73 7.13
C GLN A 508 22.22 35.99 6.36
N PRO A 509 21.33 36.64 5.60
CA PRO A 509 21.64 37.94 5.02
C PRO A 509 21.73 39.03 6.08
N ASP A 510 22.71 39.93 5.95
CA ASP A 510 22.76 41.17 6.72
C ASP A 510 21.63 42.14 6.31
N ASP A 511 21.53 43.29 6.99
CA ASP A 511 20.46 44.27 6.73
C ASP A 511 20.48 44.81 5.29
N HIS A 512 21.67 45.02 4.71
CA HIS A 512 21.81 45.55 3.36
C HIS A 512 21.43 44.50 2.30
N ALA A 513 21.89 43.26 2.46
CA ALA A 513 21.50 42.14 1.61
C ALA A 513 19.99 41.88 1.71
N SER A 514 19.45 41.91 2.93
CA SER A 514 18.02 41.74 3.20
C SER A 514 17.18 42.78 2.50
N GLN A 515 17.57 44.06 2.58
CA GLN A 515 16.87 45.15 1.89
C GLN A 515 16.91 44.98 0.36
N HIS A 516 18.07 44.59 -0.18
CA HIS A 516 18.22 44.36 -1.62
C HIS A 516 17.33 43.20 -2.11
N LEU A 517 17.35 42.07 -1.41
CA LEU A 517 16.52 40.90 -1.74
C LEU A 517 15.02 41.21 -1.67
N ARG A 518 14.56 41.97 -0.67
CA ARG A 518 13.16 42.43 -0.59
C ARG A 518 12.76 43.27 -1.79
N GLY A 519 13.61 44.22 -2.19
CA GLY A 519 13.38 45.05 -3.38
C GLY A 519 13.31 44.21 -4.66
N TYR A 520 14.21 43.22 -4.79
CA TYR A 520 14.20 42.30 -5.92
C TYR A 520 12.93 41.44 -5.97
N PHE A 521 12.50 40.85 -4.85
CA PHE A 521 11.25 40.09 -4.79
C PHE A 521 10.01 40.96 -5.06
N ALA A 522 9.99 42.22 -4.61
CA ALA A 522 8.91 43.15 -4.95
C ALA A 522 8.83 43.39 -6.47
N ALA A 523 9.98 43.67 -7.11
CA ALA A 523 10.04 43.90 -8.55
C ALA A 523 9.66 42.64 -9.37
N LEU A 524 10.05 41.46 -8.91
CA LEU A 524 9.62 40.18 -9.48
C LEU A 524 8.10 39.98 -9.39
N TYR A 525 7.51 40.29 -8.24
CA TYR A 525 6.07 40.15 -8.02
C TYR A 525 5.25 41.11 -8.89
N GLU A 526 5.73 42.35 -9.09
CA GLU A 526 5.07 43.32 -9.96
C GLU A 526 5.08 42.91 -11.45
N LYS A 527 6.14 42.22 -11.88
CA LYS A 527 6.33 41.78 -13.28
C LYS A 527 5.94 40.33 -13.54
N ARG A 528 5.30 39.67 -12.57
CA ARG A 528 4.95 38.25 -12.66
C ARG A 528 3.95 37.99 -13.79
N ASP A 529 4.10 36.84 -14.42
CA ASP A 529 3.20 36.29 -15.42
C ASP A 529 2.72 34.89 -15.02
N GLU A 530 2.05 34.19 -15.93
CA GLU A 530 1.59 32.80 -15.74
C GLU A 530 2.72 31.78 -15.52
N ASN A 531 3.97 32.15 -15.82
CA ASN A 531 5.15 31.29 -15.67
C ASN A 531 5.97 31.64 -14.41
N PHE A 532 5.42 32.47 -13.52
CA PHE A 532 6.12 32.92 -12.33
C PHE A 532 6.50 31.76 -11.39
N GLY A 533 7.80 31.56 -11.18
CA GLY A 533 8.32 30.38 -10.48
C GLY A 533 8.20 30.37 -8.96
N ASN A 534 7.73 31.44 -8.31
CA ASN A 534 7.49 31.50 -6.85
C ASN A 534 8.67 30.97 -6.01
N ALA A 535 8.45 30.00 -5.12
CA ALA A 535 9.49 29.44 -4.25
C ALA A 535 10.64 28.77 -5.03
N ARG A 536 10.40 28.35 -6.29
CA ARG A 536 11.47 27.86 -7.17
C ARG A 536 12.44 28.98 -7.53
N THR A 537 11.91 30.16 -7.86
CA THR A 537 12.72 31.36 -8.11
C THR A 537 13.47 31.78 -6.84
N VAL A 538 12.79 31.80 -5.69
CA VAL A 538 13.45 32.11 -4.40
C VAL A 538 14.60 31.15 -4.10
N ARG A 539 14.41 29.85 -4.33
CA ARG A 539 15.47 28.84 -4.14
C ARG A 539 16.67 29.09 -5.02
N GLN A 540 16.45 29.48 -6.27
CA GLN A 540 17.52 29.81 -7.19
C GLN A 540 18.30 31.05 -6.74
N VAL A 541 17.60 32.08 -6.27
CA VAL A 541 18.23 33.30 -5.72
C VAL A 541 19.08 32.98 -4.49
N VAL A 542 18.55 32.19 -3.55
CA VAL A 542 19.29 31.79 -2.34
C VAL A 542 20.52 30.95 -2.69
N ALA A 543 20.36 29.96 -3.57
CA ALA A 543 21.48 29.10 -3.98
C ALA A 543 22.61 29.91 -4.62
N GLU A 544 22.29 30.88 -5.48
CA GLU A 544 23.30 31.73 -6.09
C GLU A 544 23.91 32.71 -5.08
N SER A 545 23.12 33.25 -4.14
CA SER A 545 23.63 34.09 -3.04
C SER A 545 24.66 33.34 -2.18
N VAL A 546 24.36 32.10 -1.80
CA VAL A 546 25.27 31.24 -1.03
C VAL A 546 26.51 30.87 -1.83
N ARG A 547 26.36 30.61 -3.13
CA ARG A 547 27.50 30.40 -4.02
C ARG A 547 28.42 31.62 -4.08
N ASN A 548 27.86 32.82 -4.23
CA ASN A 548 28.61 34.07 -4.28
C ASN A 548 29.37 34.31 -2.96
N GLN A 549 28.70 34.08 -1.83
CA GLN A 549 29.33 34.14 -0.51
C GLN A 549 30.49 33.13 -0.39
N ASN A 550 30.29 31.90 -0.82
CA ASN A 550 31.32 30.86 -0.82
C ASN A 550 32.53 31.24 -1.69
N LEU A 551 32.30 31.81 -2.89
CA LEU A 551 33.37 32.29 -3.78
C LEU A 551 34.15 33.46 -3.17
N ARG A 552 33.45 34.41 -2.54
CA ARG A 552 34.07 35.51 -1.79
C ARG A 552 34.96 35.00 -0.68
N LEU A 553 34.47 34.07 0.15
CA LEU A 553 35.23 33.47 1.25
C LEU A 553 36.39 32.60 0.74
N ALA A 554 36.19 31.85 -0.34
CA ALA A 554 37.23 31.02 -0.96
C ALA A 554 38.42 31.86 -1.46
N SER A 555 38.16 33.10 -1.89
CA SER A 555 39.17 34.06 -2.35
C SER A 555 40.00 34.67 -1.22
N MET A 556 39.60 34.50 0.04
CA MET A 556 40.33 34.95 1.23
C MET A 556 41.25 33.85 1.77
N LYS A 557 42.33 34.23 2.46
CA LYS A 557 43.17 33.25 3.16
C LYS A 557 42.39 32.57 4.27
N LYS A 558 42.69 31.31 4.57
CA LYS A 558 41.95 30.50 5.55
C LYS A 558 41.94 31.16 6.93
N GLU A 559 43.03 31.81 7.31
CA GLU A 559 43.24 32.46 8.60
C GLU A 559 42.41 33.74 8.75
N GLU A 560 41.96 34.33 7.65
CA GLU A 560 41.17 35.57 7.61
C GLU A 560 39.66 35.30 7.68
N ARG A 561 39.23 34.03 7.53
CA ARG A 561 37.82 33.64 7.55
C ARG A 561 37.33 33.51 8.98
N THR A 562 36.44 34.42 9.40
CA THR A 562 35.81 34.33 10.72
C THR A 562 34.49 33.53 10.66
N PRO A 563 34.07 32.87 11.76
CA PRO A 563 32.76 32.23 11.84
C PRO A 563 31.60 33.18 11.52
N ALA A 564 31.70 34.45 11.91
CA ALA A 564 30.70 35.46 11.60
C ALA A 564 30.57 35.70 10.08
N MET A 565 31.69 35.73 9.35
CA MET A 565 31.69 35.89 7.89
C MET A 565 31.12 34.66 7.16
N ILE A 566 31.35 33.47 7.71
CA ILE A 566 30.78 32.20 7.19
C ILE A 566 29.27 32.17 7.41
N ALA A 567 28.79 32.71 8.53
CA ALA A 567 27.35 32.78 8.84
C ALA A 567 26.62 33.97 8.18
N THR A 568 27.31 34.86 7.44
CA THR A 568 26.71 36.10 6.92
C THR A 568 26.81 36.22 5.39
N VAL A 569 25.67 36.44 4.76
CA VAL A 569 25.53 36.87 3.35
C VAL A 569 25.46 38.40 3.33
N THR A 570 26.32 39.04 2.55
CA THR A 570 26.39 40.51 2.48
C THR A 570 25.83 41.03 1.16
N LEU A 571 25.70 42.36 1.04
CA LEU A 571 25.23 43.00 -0.18
C LEU A 571 26.01 42.57 -1.44
N ASP A 572 27.33 42.37 -1.33
CA ASP A 572 28.15 41.98 -2.48
C ASP A 572 27.77 40.60 -3.05
N ASP A 573 27.19 39.72 -2.22
CA ASP A 573 26.79 38.38 -2.64
C ASP A 573 25.46 38.37 -3.39
N VAL A 574 24.68 39.45 -3.29
CA VAL A 574 23.32 39.54 -3.82
C VAL A 574 23.13 40.68 -4.83
N ARG A 575 24.11 41.57 -4.99
CA ARG A 575 24.03 42.79 -5.80
C ARG A 575 23.62 42.60 -7.26
N GLU A 576 23.81 41.39 -7.79
CA GLU A 576 23.49 41.06 -9.18
C GLU A 576 21.98 40.87 -9.43
N PHE A 577 21.18 40.70 -8.37
CA PHE A 577 19.74 40.52 -8.48
C PHE A 577 19.03 41.85 -8.74
N VAL A 578 19.01 42.25 -10.01
CA VAL A 578 18.30 43.43 -10.51
C VAL A 578 17.40 43.03 -11.68
N ILE A 579 16.21 43.62 -11.77
CA ILE A 579 15.38 43.43 -12.95
C ILE A 579 15.90 44.33 -14.07
N ARG A 580 16.38 43.75 -15.17
CA ARG A 580 16.70 44.51 -16.39
C ARG A 580 15.41 44.89 -17.12
N GLU A 581 15.32 46.13 -17.59
CA GLU A 581 14.30 46.53 -18.56
C GLU A 581 14.78 46.12 -19.95
N ASP A 582 14.43 44.91 -20.39
CA ASP A 582 14.70 44.52 -21.77
C ASP A 582 13.63 45.14 -22.68
N SER A 583 14.09 46.13 -23.46
CA SER A 583 13.43 46.61 -24.65
C SER A 583 13.52 45.51 -25.73
N HIS A 584 12.36 44.93 -26.05
CA HIS A 584 12.09 43.99 -27.15
C HIS A 584 12.60 42.53 -27.04
N GLY A 585 11.63 41.61 -26.96
CA GLY A 585 11.66 40.34 -27.70
C GLY A 585 12.23 39.13 -26.98
N SER A 586 11.36 38.35 -26.32
CA SER A 586 11.47 36.91 -26.04
C SER A 586 12.88 36.30 -26.01
N HIS A 587 13.55 36.40 -24.86
CA HIS A 587 14.58 35.45 -24.45
C HIS A 587 14.22 34.89 -23.07
N PRO A 588 14.45 33.59 -22.79
CA PRO A 588 14.21 33.04 -21.47
C PRO A 588 15.16 33.75 -20.49
N ILE A 589 14.65 34.04 -19.30
CA ILE A 589 15.40 34.58 -18.17
C ILE A 589 16.63 33.68 -17.98
N GLY A 590 17.80 34.20 -18.35
CA GLY A 590 19.03 33.44 -18.52
C GLY A 590 20.25 34.20 -17.97
N PHE A 591 21.07 33.45 -17.24
CA PHE A 591 22.26 33.89 -16.50
C PHE A 591 23.41 34.34 -17.41
N GLN A 592 24.23 35.27 -16.93
CA GLN A 592 25.55 35.51 -17.48
C GLN A 592 26.59 34.90 -16.53
N VAL A 593 27.21 33.78 -16.92
CA VAL A 593 28.48 33.36 -16.30
C VAL A 593 29.53 34.34 -16.79
N GLY A 594 30.03 35.18 -15.88
CA GLY A 594 31.02 36.20 -16.18
C GLY A 594 32.25 35.62 -16.88
N GLY A 595 32.52 36.12 -18.09
CA GLY A 595 33.80 35.95 -18.78
C GLY A 595 34.66 37.18 -18.55
N GLN A 596 35.83 36.93 -17.94
CA GLN A 596 37.01 37.79 -17.71
C GLN A 596 36.83 39.14 -17.03
#